data_AF-A0A1J4W2D8-F1
#
_entry.id   AF-A0A1J4W2D8-F1
#
_cell.length_a   1.000
_cell.length_b   1.000
_cell.length_c   1.000
_cell.angle_alpha   90.00
_cell.angle_beta   90.00
_cell.angle_gamma   90.00
#
_symmetry.space_group_name_H-M   'P 1'
#
loop_
_entity.id
_entity.type
_entity.pdbx_description
1 polymer ?
#
loop_
_entity_poly.entity_id
_entity_poly.type
_entity_poly.pdbx_seq_one_letter_code
_entity_poly.pdbx_strand_id
1 'polypeptide(L)'
;MNKKVGLLIGFLVIFSIFSALMVSAQTSNVLVNNIDQILKSLEPLVKYIVGDITDSTSTTKASEILFIKVLFLIILIAIIYRAVERTPTIGENKAVSWVITIIASLLAVRLITTDALVNFLWTPTGVLGVALITILPFIIFFFFIEGFNEPLIRKTGWMVFAVIYFLMGLLRWNELKLNPTNYGTIANIPIFGGGSYNWLPWILNLSWVYMIIGILAVLIFIYDSRVRSKINKAKIESELLESNSLLKVQKRERLQELEEGIANATTRGDLKTAKKLERQKNSLMEAISKL
;
A
#
# COMPACT_ATOMS: atom_id res chain seq x y z
N MET A 1 11.44 -22.26 21.13
CA MET A 1 11.06 -20.92 20.62
C MET A 1 10.59 -21.09 19.17
N ASN A 2 9.38 -20.65 18.83
CA ASN A 2 8.86 -20.82 17.47
C ASN A 2 9.76 -20.07 16.47
N LYS A 3 10.11 -20.71 15.35
CA LYS A 3 10.98 -20.10 14.30
C LYS A 3 10.47 -18.72 13.84
N LYS A 4 9.15 -18.51 13.91
CA LYS A 4 8.49 -17.21 13.62
C LYS A 4 8.81 -16.13 14.65
N VAL A 5 8.95 -16.47 15.93
CA VAL A 5 9.27 -15.53 17.01
C VAL A 5 10.73 -15.10 16.93
N GLY A 6 11.65 -16.03 16.61
CA GLY A 6 13.06 -15.70 16.38
C GLY A 6 13.26 -14.76 15.19
N LEU A 7 12.52 -14.96 14.10
CA LEU A 7 12.57 -14.09 12.92
C LEU A 7 12.02 -12.70 13.22
N LEU A 8 10.95 -12.60 14.02
CA LEU A 8 10.34 -11.33 14.41
C LEU A 8 11.27 -10.54 15.34
N ILE A 9 11.90 -11.20 16.31
CA ILE A 9 12.90 -10.56 17.20
C ILE A 9 14.13 -10.12 16.41
N GLY A 10 14.64 -10.96 15.50
CA GLY A 10 15.76 -10.60 14.63
C GLY A 10 15.44 -9.39 13.75
N PHE A 11 14.25 -9.35 13.16
CA PHE A 11 13.79 -8.20 12.38
C PHE A 11 13.68 -6.93 13.23
N LEU A 12 13.17 -7.03 14.46
CA LEU A 12 13.02 -5.90 15.37
C LEU A 12 14.39 -5.33 15.81
N VAL A 13 15.38 -6.20 16.04
CA VAL A 13 16.75 -5.79 16.36
C VAL A 13 17.41 -5.11 15.16
N ILE A 14 17.29 -5.67 13.96
CA ILE A 14 17.82 -5.07 12.74
C ILE A 14 17.14 -3.72 12.46
N PHE A 15 15.83 -3.63 12.64
CA PHE A 15 15.06 -2.40 12.45
C PHE A 15 15.41 -1.32 13.48
N SER A 16 15.69 -1.73 14.73
CA SER A 16 16.15 -0.83 15.79
C SER A 16 17.53 -0.27 15.49
N ILE A 17 18.47 -1.11 15.05
CA ILE A 17 19.81 -0.67 14.61
C ILE A 17 19.68 0.30 13.44
N PHE A 18 18.84 -0.01 12.46
CA PHE A 18 18.62 0.84 11.28
C PHE A 18 18.00 2.20 11.65
N SER A 19 17.05 2.20 12.59
CA SER A 19 16.40 3.41 13.10
C SER A 19 17.35 4.27 13.93
N ALA A 20 18.23 3.65 14.73
CA ALA A 20 19.27 4.36 15.48
C ALA A 20 20.28 5.05 14.54
N LEU A 21 20.61 4.41 13.41
CA LEU A 21 21.48 5.01 12.38
C LEU A 21 20.81 6.22 11.70
N MET A 22 19.49 6.14 11.42
CA MET A 22 18.69 7.20 10.82
C MET A 22 18.53 8.46 11.70
N VAL A 23 18.40 8.28 13.02
CA VAL A 23 18.23 9.39 13.98
C VAL A 23 19.56 10.09 14.29
N SER A 24 20.70 9.53 13.90
CA SER A 24 22.04 9.98 14.33
C SER A 24 22.76 10.98 13.42
N ALA A 25 22.07 11.66 12.49
CA ALA A 25 22.69 12.63 11.58
C ALA A 25 23.46 13.79 12.28
N GLN A 26 23.35 13.93 13.61
CA GLN A 26 23.98 14.99 14.39
C GLN A 26 25.11 14.54 15.34
N THR A 27 25.33 13.24 15.61
CA THR A 27 26.29 12.81 16.65
C THR A 27 26.93 11.45 16.38
N SER A 28 28.05 11.42 15.65
CA SER A 28 29.36 11.02 16.22
C SER A 28 30.42 10.82 15.13
N ASN A 29 31.50 11.60 15.20
CA ASN A 29 32.65 11.46 14.30
C ASN A 29 33.30 10.06 14.40
N VAL A 30 33.09 9.32 15.50
CA VAL A 30 33.67 7.98 15.71
C VAL A 30 32.95 6.90 14.90
N LEU A 31 31.62 6.93 14.79
CA LEU A 31 30.91 5.96 13.94
C LEU A 31 31.17 6.24 12.45
N VAL A 32 31.17 7.52 12.06
CA VAL A 32 31.40 7.93 10.66
C VAL A 32 32.78 7.46 10.19
N ASN A 33 33.82 7.61 11.02
CA ASN A 33 35.18 7.17 10.67
C ASN A 33 35.31 5.64 10.50
N ASN A 34 34.61 4.84 11.30
CA ASN A 34 34.63 3.38 11.18
C ASN A 34 33.82 2.89 9.97
N ILE A 35 32.69 3.54 9.68
CA ILE A 35 31.88 3.26 8.49
C ILE A 35 32.65 3.62 7.23
N ASP A 36 33.36 4.74 7.20
CA ASP A 36 34.18 5.15 6.05
C ASP A 36 35.32 4.16 5.77
N GLN A 37 35.90 3.54 6.79
CA GLN A 37 36.93 2.50 6.58
C GLN A 37 36.34 1.21 5.99
N ILE A 38 35.21 0.74 6.52
CA ILE A 38 34.52 -0.44 5.97
C ILE A 38 34.05 -0.16 4.54
N LEU A 39 33.52 1.03 4.29
CA LEU A 39 33.08 1.46 2.96
C LEU A 39 34.24 1.51 1.98
N LYS A 40 35.43 2.00 2.36
CA LYS A 40 36.61 1.96 1.48
C LYS A 40 37.06 0.55 1.14
N SER A 41 36.96 -0.40 2.08
CA SER A 41 37.27 -1.81 1.80
C SER A 41 36.22 -2.49 0.92
N LEU A 42 34.96 -2.09 1.05
CA LEU A 42 33.85 -2.61 0.24
C LEU A 42 33.67 -1.84 -1.07
N GLU A 43 34.32 -0.69 -1.24
CA GLU A 43 34.20 0.19 -2.39
C GLU A 43 34.33 -0.55 -3.74
N PRO A 44 35.31 -1.45 -3.97
CA PRO A 44 35.38 -2.17 -5.25
C PRO A 44 34.19 -3.11 -5.48
N LEU A 45 33.68 -3.77 -4.42
CA LEU A 45 32.49 -4.61 -4.50
C LEU A 45 31.23 -3.77 -4.74
N VAL A 46 31.10 -2.67 -4.01
CA VAL A 46 29.94 -1.79 -4.11
C VAL A 46 29.93 -1.08 -5.47
N LYS A 47 31.06 -0.58 -5.95
CA LYS A 47 31.20 0.01 -7.29
C LYS A 47 30.86 -1.00 -8.38
N TYR A 48 31.20 -2.28 -8.21
CA TYR A 48 30.83 -3.32 -9.15
C TYR A 48 29.32 -3.62 -9.17
N ILE A 49 28.70 -3.69 -7.99
CA ILE A 49 27.28 -4.07 -7.82
C ILE A 49 26.34 -2.89 -8.14
N VAL A 50 26.66 -1.72 -7.60
CA VAL A 50 25.81 -0.51 -7.56
C VAL A 50 26.16 0.48 -8.68
N GLY A 51 27.30 0.28 -9.36
CA GLY A 51 27.80 1.15 -10.41
C GLY A 51 28.67 2.28 -9.87
N ASP A 52 29.08 3.19 -10.76
CA ASP A 52 29.97 4.27 -10.36
C ASP A 52 29.29 5.22 -9.35
N ILE A 53 30.09 5.62 -8.36
CA ILE A 53 29.69 6.46 -7.22
C ILE A 53 30.40 7.82 -7.28
N THR A 54 31.38 7.97 -8.20
CA THR A 54 32.25 9.13 -8.31
C THR A 54 31.79 10.14 -9.37
N ASP A 55 30.47 10.25 -9.62
CA ASP A 55 29.94 11.27 -10.52
C ASP A 55 30.40 12.66 -10.04
N SER A 56 31.37 13.23 -10.77
CA SER A 56 32.31 14.25 -10.30
C SER A 56 31.74 15.66 -10.23
N THR A 57 30.42 15.81 -10.32
CA THR A 57 29.72 17.08 -10.48
C THR A 57 28.82 17.44 -9.29
N SER A 58 28.60 16.51 -8.36
CA SER A 58 27.73 16.77 -7.20
C SER A 58 28.56 17.01 -5.93
N THR A 59 28.23 18.07 -5.20
CA THR A 59 28.77 18.38 -3.86
C THR A 59 28.34 17.37 -2.78
N THR A 60 27.60 16.34 -3.17
CA THR A 60 27.07 15.26 -2.34
C THR A 60 28.18 14.27 -1.99
N LYS A 61 28.28 13.86 -0.72
CA LYS A 61 29.31 12.91 -0.30
C LYS A 61 29.05 11.54 -0.92
N ALA A 62 30.09 10.82 -1.35
CA ALA A 62 29.96 9.47 -1.93
C ALA A 62 29.22 8.48 -1.00
N SER A 63 29.38 8.64 0.32
CA SER A 63 28.67 7.88 1.34
C SER A 63 27.15 8.08 1.30
N GLU A 64 26.69 9.30 1.01
CA GLU A 64 25.27 9.63 0.90
C GLU A 64 24.67 8.98 -0.35
N ILE A 65 25.35 9.09 -1.49
CA ILE A 65 24.90 8.46 -2.75
C ILE A 65 24.75 6.94 -2.59
N LEU A 66 25.76 6.29 -2.02
CA LEU A 66 25.75 4.86 -1.76
C LEU A 66 24.58 4.48 -0.84
N PHE A 67 24.38 5.24 0.22
CA PHE A 67 23.28 5.04 1.15
C PHE A 67 21.92 5.07 0.42
N ILE A 68 21.68 6.06 -0.45
CA ILE A 68 20.41 6.17 -1.18
C ILE A 68 20.24 5.01 -2.17
N LYS A 69 21.30 4.62 -2.89
CA LYS A 69 21.24 3.50 -3.84
C LYS A 69 20.94 2.17 -3.14
N VAL A 70 21.50 1.95 -1.95
CA VAL A 70 21.20 0.76 -1.11
C VAL A 70 19.74 0.80 -0.62
N LEU A 71 19.27 1.95 -0.13
CA LEU A 71 17.88 2.10 0.28
C LEU A 71 16.92 1.82 -0.88
N PHE A 72 17.24 2.36 -2.06
CA PHE A 72 16.46 2.15 -3.27
C PHE A 72 16.48 0.70 -3.76
N LEU A 73 17.62 0.01 -3.65
CA LEU A 73 17.74 -1.42 -3.92
C LEU A 73 16.78 -2.24 -3.05
N ILE A 74 16.72 -1.95 -1.75
CA ILE A 74 15.82 -2.64 -0.81
C ILE A 74 14.35 -2.43 -1.21
N ILE A 75 13.98 -1.20 -1.56
CA ILE A 75 12.61 -0.87 -2.02
C ILE A 75 12.28 -1.62 -3.32
N LEU A 76 13.19 -1.62 -4.29
CA LEU A 76 13.00 -2.32 -5.56
C LEU A 76 12.87 -3.83 -5.36
N ILE A 77 13.70 -4.43 -4.50
CA ILE A 77 13.57 -5.85 -4.14
C ILE A 77 12.16 -6.12 -3.60
N ALA A 78 11.65 -5.29 -2.69
CA ALA A 78 10.32 -5.49 -2.11
C ALA A 78 9.19 -5.41 -3.15
N ILE A 79 9.24 -4.41 -4.04
CA ILE A 79 8.21 -4.20 -5.08
C ILE A 79 8.28 -5.32 -6.14
N ILE A 80 9.48 -5.60 -6.66
CA ILE A 80 9.67 -6.62 -7.70
C ILE A 80 9.33 -8.00 -7.15
N TYR A 81 9.70 -8.32 -5.89
CA TYR A 81 9.34 -9.58 -5.26
C TYR A 81 7.83 -9.78 -5.24
N ARG A 82 7.08 -8.75 -4.84
CA ARG A 82 5.61 -8.80 -4.83
C ARG A 82 5.02 -8.91 -6.24
N ALA A 83 5.63 -8.30 -7.24
CA ALA A 83 5.20 -8.44 -8.62
C ALA A 83 5.44 -9.87 -9.14
N VAL A 84 6.63 -10.44 -8.90
CA VAL A 84 7.02 -11.79 -9.34
C VAL A 84 6.22 -12.88 -8.60
N GLU A 85 5.86 -12.68 -7.34
CA GLU A 85 5.00 -13.62 -6.60
C GLU A 85 3.57 -13.70 -7.18
N ARG A 86 3.12 -12.66 -7.89
CA ARG A 86 1.79 -12.60 -8.48
C ARG A 86 1.72 -13.16 -9.90
N THR A 87 2.84 -13.45 -10.55
CA THR A 87 2.82 -14.00 -11.91
C THR A 87 2.60 -15.53 -11.89
N PRO A 88 1.53 -16.03 -12.54
CA PRO A 88 1.34 -17.47 -12.69
C PRO A 88 2.53 -18.04 -13.46
N THR A 89 2.94 -19.28 -13.15
CA THR A 89 4.18 -19.99 -13.59
C THR A 89 5.48 -19.64 -12.87
N ILE A 90 5.71 -18.38 -12.46
CA ILE A 90 6.99 -17.99 -11.80
C ILE A 90 6.87 -18.02 -10.27
N GLY A 91 5.69 -17.69 -9.72
CA GLY A 91 5.47 -17.66 -8.27
C GLY A 91 5.48 -19.02 -7.56
N GLU A 92 5.39 -20.14 -8.30
CA GLU A 92 5.34 -21.49 -7.72
C GLU A 92 6.68 -21.91 -7.11
N ASN A 93 7.80 -21.50 -7.73
CA ASN A 93 9.14 -21.78 -7.22
C ASN A 93 9.76 -20.54 -6.56
N LYS A 94 9.67 -20.48 -5.23
CA LYS A 94 10.17 -19.36 -4.42
C LYS A 94 11.64 -19.04 -4.68
N ALA A 95 12.48 -20.04 -4.95
CA ALA A 95 13.90 -19.81 -5.22
C ALA A 95 14.09 -19.05 -6.53
N VAL A 96 13.36 -19.46 -7.58
CA VAL A 96 13.38 -18.79 -8.89
C VAL A 96 12.84 -17.36 -8.76
N SER A 97 11.74 -17.15 -8.03
CA SER A 97 11.20 -15.81 -7.79
C SER A 97 12.22 -14.89 -7.10
N TRP A 98 12.98 -15.42 -6.13
CA TRP A 98 13.98 -14.66 -5.39
C TRP A 98 15.19 -14.30 -6.26
N VAL A 99 15.70 -15.24 -7.06
CA VAL A 99 16.81 -15.01 -8.01
C VAL A 99 16.41 -13.94 -9.03
N ILE A 100 15.23 -14.06 -9.64
CA ILE A 100 14.72 -13.06 -10.61
C ILE A 100 14.62 -11.69 -9.96
N THR A 101 14.10 -11.61 -8.73
CA THR A 101 13.97 -10.35 -7.99
C THR A 101 15.33 -9.68 -7.78
N ILE A 102 16.35 -10.44 -7.36
CA ILE A 102 17.69 -9.89 -7.12
C ILE A 102 18.32 -9.41 -8.41
N ILE A 103 18.27 -10.21 -9.47
CA ILE A 103 18.85 -9.83 -10.76
C ILE A 103 18.16 -8.57 -11.31
N ALA A 104 16.83 -8.54 -11.30
CA ALA A 104 16.06 -7.42 -11.81
C ALA A 104 16.28 -6.13 -10.99
N SER A 105 16.31 -6.23 -9.66
CA SER A 105 16.56 -5.07 -8.79
C SER A 105 18.00 -4.55 -8.92
N LEU A 106 19.00 -5.44 -9.01
CA LEU A 106 20.39 -5.04 -9.26
C LEU A 106 20.56 -4.35 -10.61
N LEU A 107 19.95 -4.89 -11.68
CA LEU A 107 19.96 -4.26 -12.99
C LEU A 107 19.26 -2.89 -12.97
N ALA A 108 18.12 -2.78 -12.29
CA ALA A 108 17.39 -1.53 -12.18
C ALA A 108 18.21 -0.44 -11.45
N VAL A 109 18.84 -0.77 -10.32
CA VAL A 109 19.70 0.19 -9.60
C VAL A 109 20.92 0.59 -10.42
N ARG A 110 21.53 -0.37 -11.12
CA ARG A 110 22.70 -0.11 -11.96
C ARG A 110 22.41 0.81 -13.15
N LEU A 111 21.19 0.74 -13.70
CA LEU A 111 20.80 1.53 -14.88
C LEU A 111 20.30 2.94 -14.55
N ILE A 112 19.98 3.24 -13.29
CA ILE A 112 19.47 4.55 -12.89
C ILE A 112 20.65 5.49 -12.57
N THR A 113 20.65 6.67 -13.19
CA THR A 113 21.66 7.69 -12.95
C THR A 113 21.56 8.25 -11.53
N THR A 114 22.72 8.58 -10.95
CA THR A 114 22.81 9.11 -9.59
C THR A 114 21.96 10.37 -9.41
N ASP A 115 21.98 11.27 -10.39
CA ASP A 115 21.19 12.49 -10.38
C ASP A 115 19.68 12.24 -10.39
N ALA A 116 19.21 11.27 -11.19
CA ALA A 116 17.79 10.90 -11.21
C ALA A 116 17.37 10.31 -9.87
N LEU A 117 18.23 9.50 -9.25
CA LEU A 117 17.96 8.83 -7.98
C LEU A 117 17.94 9.80 -6.80
N VAL A 118 18.91 10.72 -6.73
CA VAL A 118 18.95 11.79 -5.72
C VAL A 118 17.73 12.70 -5.86
N ASN A 119 17.40 13.13 -7.08
CA ASN A 119 16.22 13.97 -7.30
C ASN A 119 14.91 13.22 -6.98
N PHE A 120 14.84 11.91 -7.22
CA PHE A 120 13.64 11.10 -6.96
C PHE A 120 13.45 10.76 -5.47
N LEU A 121 14.53 10.46 -4.74
CA LEU A 121 14.48 9.99 -3.34
C LEU A 121 14.81 11.04 -2.29
N TRP A 122 15.84 11.87 -2.54
CA TRP A 122 16.39 12.77 -1.53
C TRP A 122 15.61 14.05 -1.43
N THR A 123 15.08 14.54 -2.55
CA THR A 123 14.27 15.75 -2.49
C THR A 123 12.86 15.38 -2.00
N PRO A 124 12.33 16.02 -0.94
CA PRO A 124 10.91 15.92 -0.57
C PRO A 124 9.97 16.37 -1.71
N THR A 125 10.53 17.06 -2.70
CA THR A 125 9.89 17.45 -3.96
C THR A 125 9.88 16.35 -5.02
N GLY A 126 10.47 15.19 -4.76
CA GLY A 126 10.33 14.02 -5.63
C GLY A 126 8.86 13.63 -5.77
N VAL A 127 8.45 13.17 -6.96
CA VAL A 127 7.05 12.81 -7.26
C VAL A 127 6.48 11.86 -6.20
N LEU A 128 7.27 10.87 -5.78
CA LEU A 128 6.88 9.91 -4.76
C LEU A 128 6.71 10.53 -3.38
N GLY A 129 7.64 11.42 -2.97
CA GLY A 129 7.57 12.11 -1.69
C GLY A 129 6.35 13.03 -1.61
N VAL A 130 6.12 13.83 -2.64
CA VAL A 130 4.91 14.67 -2.76
C VAL A 130 3.65 13.80 -2.78
N ALA A 131 3.64 12.70 -3.55
CA ALA A 131 2.49 11.80 -3.61
C ALA A 131 2.19 11.16 -2.24
N LEU A 132 3.18 10.67 -1.51
CA LEU A 132 2.97 10.07 -0.19
C LEU A 132 2.50 11.09 0.84
N ILE A 133 3.14 12.26 0.91
CA ILE A 133 2.78 13.33 1.85
C ILE A 133 1.38 13.90 1.55
N THR A 134 0.93 13.83 0.29
CA THR A 134 -0.41 14.30 -0.08
C THR A 134 -1.50 13.24 0.08
N ILE A 135 -1.22 11.98 -0.29
CA ILE A 135 -2.19 10.88 -0.27
C ILE A 135 -2.40 10.38 1.16
N LEU A 136 -1.36 10.31 1.99
CA LEU A 136 -1.48 9.72 3.32
C LEU A 136 -2.43 10.50 4.26
N PRO A 137 -2.35 11.84 4.38
CA PRO A 137 -3.32 12.60 5.16
C PRO A 137 -4.75 12.48 4.60
N PHE A 138 -4.91 12.35 3.28
CA PHE A 138 -6.21 12.12 2.65
C PHE A 138 -6.83 10.79 3.08
N ILE A 139 -6.05 9.70 3.07
CA ILE A 139 -6.52 8.37 3.51
C ILE A 139 -6.91 8.41 4.99
N ILE A 140 -6.07 8.99 5.84
CA ILE A 140 -6.33 9.09 7.29
C ILE A 140 -7.61 9.90 7.54
N PHE A 141 -7.74 11.05 6.87
CA PHE A 141 -8.93 11.90 6.98
C PHE A 141 -10.19 11.19 6.49
N PHE A 142 -10.11 10.44 5.38
CA PHE A 142 -11.21 9.63 4.85
C PHE A 142 -11.74 8.65 5.89
N PHE A 143 -10.86 7.88 6.53
CA PHE A 143 -11.28 6.93 7.57
C PHE A 143 -11.83 7.62 8.82
N PHE A 144 -11.22 8.74 9.21
CA PHE A 144 -11.69 9.53 10.35
C PHE A 144 -13.10 10.07 10.11
N ILE A 145 -13.35 10.68 8.94
CA ILE A 145 -14.63 11.31 8.65
C ILE A 145 -15.75 10.29 8.44
N GLU A 146 -15.43 9.12 7.87
CA GLU A 146 -16.40 8.02 7.70
C GLU A 146 -16.84 7.42 9.04
N GLY A 147 -16.03 7.58 10.10
CA GLY A 147 -16.40 7.18 11.45
C GLY A 147 -17.61 7.94 12.04
N PHE A 148 -17.99 9.08 11.47
CA PHE A 148 -19.13 9.87 11.97
C PHE A 148 -20.45 9.45 11.32
N ASN A 149 -21.44 9.15 12.17
CA ASN A 149 -22.80 8.82 11.70
C ASN A 149 -23.54 10.02 11.11
N GLU A 150 -23.27 11.22 11.65
CA GLU A 150 -23.95 12.45 11.28
C GLU A 150 -23.52 12.96 9.89
N PRO A 151 -24.46 13.10 8.93
CA PRO A 151 -24.14 13.52 7.57
C PRO A 151 -23.64 14.96 7.50
N LEU A 152 -24.06 15.82 8.44
CA LEU A 152 -23.63 17.21 8.51
C LEU A 152 -22.12 17.29 8.81
N ILE A 153 -21.65 16.56 9.82
CA ILE A 153 -20.23 16.53 10.20
C ILE A 153 -19.38 16.06 9.01
N ARG A 154 -19.81 15.00 8.31
CA ARG A 154 -19.06 14.50 7.14
C ARG A 154 -18.99 15.50 6.01
N LYS A 155 -20.13 16.10 5.65
CA LYS A 155 -20.20 17.12 4.60
C LYS A 155 -19.31 18.32 4.92
N THR A 156 -19.40 18.82 6.14
CA THR A 156 -18.54 19.93 6.59
C THR A 156 -17.06 19.52 6.59
N GLY A 157 -16.73 18.30 7.03
CA GLY A 157 -15.38 17.77 6.99
C GLY A 157 -14.80 17.72 5.58
N TRP A 158 -15.51 17.15 4.62
CA TRP A 158 -15.07 17.11 3.22
C TRP A 158 -14.91 18.49 2.60
N MET A 159 -15.80 19.43 2.93
CA MET A 159 -15.71 20.81 2.46
C MET A 159 -14.47 21.51 3.01
N VAL A 160 -14.23 21.43 4.32
CA VAL A 160 -13.04 22.01 4.97
C VAL A 160 -11.77 21.38 4.39
N PHE A 161 -11.74 20.07 4.23
CA PHE A 161 -10.60 19.36 3.67
C PHE A 161 -10.30 19.78 2.23
N ALA A 162 -11.33 19.90 1.38
CA ALA A 162 -11.17 20.40 0.02
C ALA A 162 -10.57 21.81 0.01
N VAL A 163 -11.09 22.73 0.83
CA VAL A 163 -10.59 24.11 0.93
C VAL A 163 -9.11 24.13 1.36
N ILE A 164 -8.72 23.33 2.36
CA ILE A 164 -7.33 23.23 2.81
C ILE A 164 -6.41 22.74 1.67
N TYR A 165 -6.82 21.71 0.93
CA TYR A 165 -6.00 21.17 -0.17
C TYR A 165 -5.89 22.12 -1.35
N PHE A 166 -6.98 22.83 -1.71
CA PHE A 166 -6.91 23.89 -2.70
C PHE A 166 -5.98 25.02 -2.25
N LEU A 167 -6.10 25.47 -1.01
CA LEU A 167 -5.26 26.52 -0.46
C LEU A 167 -3.78 26.09 -0.44
N MET A 168 -3.48 24.86 -0.03
CA MET A 168 -2.13 24.30 -0.08
C MET A 168 -1.59 24.23 -1.51
N GLY A 169 -2.40 23.79 -2.47
CA GLY A 169 -2.01 23.74 -3.89
C GLY A 169 -1.68 25.13 -4.45
N LEU A 170 -2.44 26.16 -4.06
CA LEU A 170 -2.18 27.54 -4.46
C LEU A 170 -0.93 28.12 -3.79
N LEU A 171 -0.77 27.93 -2.48
CA LEU A 171 0.39 28.42 -1.72
C LEU A 171 1.70 27.78 -2.19
N ARG A 172 1.68 26.48 -2.50
CA ARG A 172 2.84 25.73 -2.96
C ARG A 172 3.05 25.77 -4.47
N TRP A 173 2.20 26.49 -5.22
CA TRP A 173 2.25 26.53 -6.68
C TRP A 173 3.62 26.93 -7.22
N ASN A 174 4.25 27.93 -6.59
CA ASN A 174 5.55 28.43 -7.01
C ASN A 174 6.71 27.56 -6.52
N GLU A 175 6.56 26.92 -5.35
CA GLU A 175 7.59 26.07 -4.74
C GLU A 175 7.76 24.73 -5.48
N LEU A 176 6.66 24.18 -5.99
CA LEU A 176 6.63 22.89 -6.69
C LEU A 176 6.70 23.02 -8.22
N LYS A 177 6.85 24.26 -8.71
CA LYS A 177 7.11 24.50 -10.12
C LYS A 177 8.52 24.01 -10.43
N LEU A 178 8.63 22.96 -11.24
CA LEU A 178 9.91 22.47 -11.71
C LEU A 178 10.62 23.60 -12.45
N ASN A 179 11.75 24.06 -11.91
CA ASN A 179 12.49 25.18 -12.48
C ASN A 179 13.16 24.68 -13.77
N PRO A 180 12.79 25.20 -14.96
CA PRO A 180 13.28 24.67 -16.24
C PRO A 180 14.80 24.73 -16.38
N THR A 181 15.42 25.65 -15.64
CA THR A 181 16.88 25.89 -15.64
C THR A 181 17.68 24.73 -15.05
N ASN A 182 17.10 23.93 -14.17
CA ASN A 182 17.80 22.82 -13.52
C ASN A 182 17.74 21.52 -14.34
N TYR A 183 16.81 21.42 -15.29
CA TYR A 183 16.70 20.31 -16.25
C TYR A 183 17.39 20.69 -17.55
N GLY A 184 18.72 20.87 -17.45
CA GLY A 184 19.57 21.24 -18.57
C GLY A 184 19.15 20.54 -19.86
N THR A 185 18.87 21.34 -20.89
CA THR A 185 18.71 20.91 -22.30
C THR A 185 17.45 20.13 -22.68
N ILE A 186 16.50 19.83 -21.79
CA ILE A 186 15.21 19.21 -22.20
C ILE A 186 14.27 20.24 -22.87
N ALA A 187 14.50 21.54 -22.64
CA ALA A 187 13.78 22.61 -23.32
C ALA A 187 14.00 22.64 -24.86
N ASN A 188 14.99 21.90 -25.37
CA ASN A 188 15.31 21.79 -26.79
C ASN A 188 15.09 20.36 -27.32
N ILE A 189 14.08 19.61 -26.85
CA ILE A 189 13.62 18.46 -27.63
C ILE A 189 12.74 19.02 -28.77
N PRO A 190 13.19 18.97 -30.04
CA PRO A 190 12.35 19.34 -31.17
C PRO A 190 11.28 18.26 -31.37
N ILE A 191 10.21 18.33 -30.59
CA ILE A 191 9.00 17.54 -30.86
C ILE A 191 8.35 18.19 -32.08
N PHE A 192 8.44 17.50 -33.22
CA PHE A 192 7.83 17.80 -34.53
C PHE A 192 7.11 19.15 -34.64
N GLY A 193 7.83 20.15 -35.17
CA GLY A 193 7.26 21.42 -35.58
C GLY A 193 7.54 22.59 -34.65
N GLY A 194 8.82 23.00 -34.54
CA GLY A 194 9.31 24.38 -34.43
C GLY A 194 8.70 25.36 -33.40
N GLY A 195 7.82 24.93 -32.51
CA GLY A 195 7.13 25.76 -31.54
C GLY A 195 7.68 25.55 -30.14
N SER A 196 8.20 26.61 -29.52
CA SER A 196 8.50 26.61 -28.09
C SER A 196 7.19 26.59 -27.31
N TYR A 197 6.77 25.42 -26.86
CA TYR A 197 5.53 25.24 -26.11
C TYR A 197 5.74 25.56 -24.62
N ASN A 198 5.43 26.81 -24.24
CA ASN A 198 5.49 27.29 -22.86
C ASN A 198 4.51 26.61 -21.87
N TRP A 199 3.70 25.64 -22.31
CA TRP A 199 2.69 24.97 -21.46
C TRP A 199 3.24 23.75 -20.71
N LEU A 200 4.32 23.11 -21.17
CA LEU A 200 4.88 21.91 -20.52
C LEU A 200 5.24 22.13 -19.03
N PRO A 201 5.89 23.26 -18.65
CA PRO A 201 6.20 23.54 -17.25
C PRO A 201 4.98 23.68 -16.35
N TRP A 202 3.81 23.97 -16.92
CA TRP A 202 2.56 24.10 -16.16
C TRP A 202 1.99 22.73 -15.81
N ILE A 203 2.03 21.76 -16.72
CA ILE A 203 1.50 20.41 -16.48
C ILE A 203 2.38 19.61 -15.51
N LEU A 204 3.69 19.86 -15.53
CA LEU A 204 4.64 19.18 -14.65
C LEU A 204 4.74 19.78 -13.23
N ASN A 205 3.90 20.77 -12.89
CA ASN A 205 3.87 21.31 -11.54
C ASN A 205 3.24 20.30 -10.57
N LEU A 206 4.00 19.82 -9.59
CA LEU A 206 3.52 18.84 -8.62
C LEU A 206 2.38 19.37 -7.73
N SER A 207 2.14 20.68 -7.73
CA SER A 207 0.97 21.30 -7.09
C SER A 207 -0.37 20.77 -7.62
N TRP A 208 -0.40 20.26 -8.87
CA TRP A 208 -1.59 19.61 -9.42
C TRP A 208 -2.07 18.44 -8.58
N VAL A 209 -1.18 17.73 -7.88
CA VAL A 209 -1.56 16.62 -7.00
C VAL A 209 -2.49 17.10 -5.89
N TYR A 210 -2.21 18.25 -5.28
CA TYR A 210 -3.06 18.85 -4.25
C TYR A 210 -4.42 19.27 -4.82
N MET A 211 -4.44 19.85 -6.03
CA MET A 211 -5.67 20.26 -6.72
C MET A 211 -6.54 19.05 -7.05
N ILE A 212 -5.95 17.97 -7.56
CA ILE A 212 -6.66 16.71 -7.86
C ILE A 212 -7.28 16.13 -6.60
N ILE A 213 -6.54 16.11 -5.47
CA ILE A 213 -7.08 15.63 -4.19
C ILE A 213 -8.18 16.55 -3.68
N GLY A 214 -8.06 17.87 -3.84
CA GLY A 214 -9.13 18.83 -3.54
C GLY A 214 -10.40 18.56 -4.36
N ILE A 215 -10.26 18.33 -5.67
CA ILE A 215 -11.37 17.94 -6.56
C ILE A 215 -11.98 16.60 -6.11
N LEU A 216 -11.14 15.61 -5.78
CA LEU A 216 -11.60 14.31 -5.29
C LEU A 216 -12.40 14.45 -3.99
N ALA A 217 -11.96 15.30 -3.06
CA ALA A 217 -12.69 15.61 -1.84
C ALA A 217 -14.06 16.25 -2.14
N VAL A 218 -14.14 17.17 -3.12
CA VAL A 218 -15.42 17.75 -3.58
C VAL A 218 -16.32 16.69 -4.22
N LEU A 219 -15.77 15.79 -5.02
CA LEU A 219 -16.55 14.69 -5.60
C LEU A 219 -17.10 13.77 -4.51
N ILE A 220 -16.28 13.40 -3.51
CA ILE A 220 -16.74 12.60 -2.37
C ILE A 220 -17.81 13.34 -1.58
N PHE A 221 -17.66 14.65 -1.37
CA PHE A 221 -18.69 15.49 -0.75
C PHE A 221 -20.03 15.42 -1.49
N ILE A 222 -20.02 15.51 -2.83
CA ILE A 222 -21.23 15.44 -3.67
C ILE A 222 -21.85 14.03 -3.61
N TYR A 223 -21.01 12.99 -3.59
CA TYR A 223 -21.45 11.59 -3.67
C TYR A 223 -21.58 10.86 -2.32
N ASP A 224 -21.38 11.53 -1.18
CA ASP A 224 -21.41 10.95 0.18
C ASP A 224 -22.62 10.04 0.40
N SER A 225 -23.81 10.50 0.02
CA SER A 225 -25.05 9.74 0.17
C SER A 225 -25.08 8.45 -0.64
N ARG A 226 -24.54 8.46 -1.86
CA ARG A 226 -24.53 7.29 -2.76
C ARG A 226 -23.50 6.26 -2.32
N VAL A 227 -22.31 6.72 -1.91
CA VAL A 227 -21.23 5.85 -1.41
C VAL A 227 -21.72 5.10 -0.18
N ARG A 228 -22.30 5.82 0.79
CA ARG A 228 -22.80 5.21 2.02
C ARG A 228 -23.97 4.26 1.79
N SER A 229 -24.87 4.57 0.85
CA SER A 229 -25.95 3.65 0.48
C SER A 229 -25.39 2.32 -0.02
N LYS A 230 -24.32 2.33 -0.82
CA LYS A 230 -23.67 1.10 -1.30
C LYS A 230 -22.96 0.34 -0.17
N ILE A 231 -22.24 1.04 0.70
CA ILE A 231 -21.54 0.42 1.84
C ILE A 231 -22.55 -0.22 2.80
N ASN A 232 -23.62 0.49 3.15
CA ASN A 232 -24.65 -0.03 4.04
C ASN A 232 -25.40 -1.22 3.43
N LYS A 233 -25.69 -1.18 2.12
CA LYS A 233 -26.28 -2.33 1.41
C LYS A 233 -25.35 -3.54 1.45
N ALA A 234 -24.06 -3.36 1.18
CA ALA A 234 -23.09 -4.44 1.23
C ALA A 234 -22.96 -5.01 2.65
N LYS A 235 -22.98 -4.15 3.68
CA LYS A 235 -22.94 -4.59 5.08
C LYS A 235 -24.19 -5.40 5.46
N ILE A 236 -25.38 -4.88 5.15
CA ILE A 236 -26.66 -5.58 5.40
C ILE A 236 -26.70 -6.91 4.66
N GLU A 237 -26.24 -6.95 3.41
CA GLU A 237 -26.17 -8.19 2.62
C GLU A 237 -25.21 -9.20 3.25
N SER A 238 -24.04 -8.76 3.73
CA SER A 238 -23.12 -9.64 4.44
C SER A 238 -23.69 -10.18 5.75
N GLU A 239 -24.37 -9.34 6.54
CA GLU A 239 -25.03 -9.75 7.80
C GLU A 239 -26.22 -10.70 7.54
N LEU A 240 -26.98 -10.49 6.45
CA LEU A 240 -28.04 -11.39 6.04
C LEU A 240 -27.50 -12.74 5.56
N LEU A 241 -26.41 -12.76 4.80
CA LEU A 241 -25.74 -13.98 4.37
C LEU A 241 -25.21 -14.77 5.56
N GLU A 242 -24.60 -14.08 6.53
CA GLU A 242 -24.13 -14.69 7.78
C GLU A 242 -25.31 -15.25 8.59
N SER A 243 -26.37 -14.47 8.82
CA SER A 243 -27.56 -14.94 9.53
C SER A 243 -28.24 -16.13 8.84
N ASN A 244 -28.29 -16.12 7.50
CA ASN A 244 -28.83 -17.24 6.74
C ASN A 244 -27.94 -18.48 6.84
N SER A 245 -26.62 -18.32 6.86
CA SER A 245 -25.69 -19.43 7.06
C SER A 245 -25.85 -20.05 8.45
N LEU A 246 -25.98 -19.25 9.51
CA LEU A 246 -26.22 -19.72 10.87
C LEU A 246 -27.56 -20.42 11.00
N LEU A 247 -28.61 -19.87 10.38
CA LEU A 247 -29.94 -20.48 10.36
C LEU A 247 -29.93 -21.82 9.60
N LYS A 248 -29.16 -21.94 8.52
CA LYS A 248 -28.93 -23.22 7.82
C LYS A 248 -28.19 -24.23 8.69
N VAL A 249 -27.20 -23.81 9.49
CA VAL A 249 -26.51 -24.68 10.44
C VAL A 249 -27.46 -25.17 11.54
N GLN A 250 -28.20 -24.27 12.20
CA GLN A 250 -29.16 -24.64 13.25
C GLN A 250 -30.25 -25.60 12.75
N LYS A 251 -30.73 -25.40 11.52
CA LYS A 251 -31.71 -26.31 10.91
C LYS A 251 -31.12 -27.70 10.60
N ARG A 252 -29.83 -27.79 10.26
CA ARG A 252 -29.13 -29.07 10.06
C ARG A 252 -28.90 -29.81 11.38
N GLU A 253 -28.54 -29.11 12.44
CA GLU A 253 -28.42 -29.69 13.79
C GLU A 253 -29.76 -30.28 14.25
N ARG A 254 -30.86 -29.52 14.12
CA ARG A 254 -32.20 -30.04 14.43
C ARG A 254 -32.62 -31.23 13.57
N LEU A 255 -32.17 -31.31 12.31
CA LEU A 255 -32.43 -32.48 11.46
C LEU A 255 -31.70 -33.71 12.01
N GLN A 256 -30.45 -33.56 12.44
CA GLN A 256 -29.69 -34.65 13.05
C GLN A 256 -30.36 -35.13 14.35
N GLU A 257 -30.78 -34.21 15.22
CA GLU A 257 -31.52 -34.56 16.44
C GLU A 257 -32.81 -35.33 16.16
N LEU A 258 -33.56 -34.92 15.12
CA LEU A 258 -34.78 -35.62 14.70
C LEU A 258 -34.49 -37.01 14.13
N GLU A 259 -33.41 -37.17 13.36
CA GLU A 259 -33.00 -38.48 12.83
C GLU A 259 -32.58 -39.44 13.94
N GLU A 260 -31.78 -38.97 14.90
CA GLU A 260 -31.42 -39.73 16.10
C GLU A 260 -32.65 -40.09 16.93
N GLY A 261 -33.59 -39.15 17.09
CA GLY A 261 -34.86 -39.37 17.78
C GLY A 261 -35.72 -40.45 17.10
N ILE A 262 -35.83 -40.43 15.76
CA ILE A 262 -36.56 -41.44 14.98
C ILE A 262 -35.90 -42.81 15.14
N ALA A 263 -34.58 -42.89 15.02
CA ALA A 263 -33.83 -44.13 15.18
C ALA A 263 -34.09 -44.74 16.58
N ASN A 264 -33.95 -43.94 17.63
CA ASN A 264 -34.19 -44.36 19.02
C ASN A 264 -35.63 -44.80 19.29
N ALA A 265 -36.63 -44.07 18.79
CA ALA A 265 -38.04 -44.44 18.96
C ALA A 265 -38.39 -45.74 18.23
N THR A 266 -37.80 -45.94 17.05
CA THR A 266 -37.96 -47.17 16.26
C THR A 266 -37.36 -48.37 16.99
N THR A 267 -36.16 -48.23 17.57
CA THR A 267 -35.52 -49.28 18.38
C THR A 267 -36.34 -49.66 19.62
N ARG A 268 -37.08 -48.71 20.22
CA ARG A 268 -37.96 -48.96 21.36
C ARG A 268 -39.33 -49.55 21.00
N GLY A 269 -39.67 -49.64 19.71
CA GLY A 269 -40.99 -50.07 19.25
C GLY A 269 -42.10 -49.03 19.41
N ASP A 270 -41.79 -47.77 19.73
CA ASP A 270 -42.78 -46.69 19.86
C ASP A 270 -43.08 -46.04 18.49
N LEU A 271 -43.89 -46.73 17.69
CA LEU A 271 -44.25 -46.32 16.34
C LEU A 271 -45.00 -44.97 16.29
N LYS A 272 -45.74 -44.60 17.35
CA LYS A 272 -46.48 -43.33 17.39
C LYS A 272 -45.52 -42.16 17.49
N THR A 273 -44.52 -42.26 18.36
CA THR A 273 -43.49 -41.22 18.51
C THR A 273 -42.62 -41.12 17.27
N ALA A 274 -42.20 -42.26 16.69
CA ALA A 274 -41.43 -42.27 15.44
C ALA A 274 -42.17 -41.54 14.30
N LYS A 275 -43.46 -41.84 14.09
CA LYS A 275 -44.29 -41.18 13.05
C LYS A 275 -44.48 -39.68 13.31
N LYS A 276 -44.52 -39.25 14.57
CA LYS A 276 -44.61 -37.82 14.92
C LYS A 276 -43.32 -37.08 14.58
N LEU A 277 -42.16 -37.65 14.94
CA LEU A 277 -40.85 -37.09 14.63
C LEU A 277 -40.59 -37.04 13.11
N GLU A 278 -41.04 -38.05 12.37
CA GLU A 278 -40.94 -38.07 10.90
C GLU A 278 -41.73 -36.95 10.23
N ARG A 279 -42.94 -36.64 10.74
CA ARG A 279 -43.71 -35.46 10.28
C ARG A 279 -42.97 -34.16 10.57
N GLN A 280 -42.35 -34.03 11.75
CA GLN A 280 -41.54 -32.86 12.10
C GLN A 280 -40.32 -32.74 11.17
N LYS A 281 -39.61 -33.84 10.91
CA LYS A 281 -38.50 -33.89 9.95
C LYS A 281 -38.93 -33.42 8.56
N ASN A 282 -40.04 -33.94 8.04
CA ASN A 282 -40.55 -33.56 6.72
C ASN A 282 -40.94 -32.07 6.66
N SER A 283 -41.59 -31.55 7.71
CA SER A 283 -41.90 -30.11 7.80
C SER A 283 -40.65 -29.23 7.86
N LEU A 284 -39.60 -29.70 8.54
CA LEU A 284 -38.32 -28.99 8.64
C LEU A 284 -37.56 -29.03 7.30
N MET A 285 -37.58 -30.16 6.59
CA MET A 285 -37.01 -30.27 5.24
C MET A 285 -37.71 -29.33 4.25
N GLU A 286 -39.04 -29.24 4.30
CA GLU A 286 -39.79 -28.27 3.49
C GLU A 286 -39.43 -26.82 3.85
N ALA A 287 -39.21 -26.53 5.14
CA ALA A 287 -38.77 -25.21 5.57
C ALA A 287 -37.30 -24.90 5.21
N ILE A 288 -36.47 -25.91 4.91
CA ILE A 288 -35.10 -25.72 4.40
C ILE A 288 -35.11 -25.52 2.89
N SER A 289 -35.96 -26.23 2.15
CA SER A 289 -36.02 -26.09 0.68
C SER A 289 -36.53 -24.72 0.22
N LYS A 290 -37.28 -24.00 1.07
CA LYS A 290 -37.74 -22.63 0.83
C LYS A 290 -36.69 -21.53 1.12
N LEU A 291 -35.47 -21.88 1.56
CA LEU A 291 -34.39 -20.94 1.93
C LEU A 291 -33.17 -20.99 0.99
#